data_AF-A0A968IA91-F1
#
_entry.id   AF-A0A968IA91-F1
#
_cell.length_a   1.000
_cell.length_b   1.000
_cell.length_c   1.000
_cell.angle_alpha   90.00
_cell.angle_beta   90.00
_cell.angle_gamma   90.00
#
_symmetry.space_group_name_H-M   'P 1'
#
loop_
_entity.id
_entity.type
_entity.pdbx_description
1 polymer ?
#
loop_
_entity_poly.entity_id
_entity_poly.type
_entity_poly.pdbx_seq_one_letter_code
_entity_poly.pdbx_strand_id
1 'polypeptide(L)' 'MSLFRGIAYIVLGFFALMYGFFFYSLLLYFDRQNAGGGVNGRKISLVIGDDGYEPNKAVDETLKMIEQEKPIGH' A
#
# COMPACT_ATOMS: atom_id res chain seq x y z
N MET A 1 3.63 -7.70 -19.33
CA MET A 1 4.20 -6.51 -18.65
C MET A 1 3.81 -6.62 -17.18
N SER A 2 4.63 -7.26 -16.35
CA SER A 2 4.25 -7.54 -14.95
C SER A 2 4.30 -6.23 -14.15
N LEU A 3 3.14 -5.83 -13.65
CA LEU A 3 2.99 -4.71 -12.74
C LEU A 3 3.64 -5.11 -11.41
N PHE A 4 4.60 -4.32 -10.95
CA PHE A 4 5.06 -4.41 -9.55
C PHE A 4 3.98 -3.75 -8.70
N ARG A 5 3.06 -4.56 -8.19
CA ARG A 5 1.86 -4.11 -7.48
C ARG A 5 2.12 -3.98 -5.99
N GLY A 6 2.74 -2.86 -5.64
CA GLY A 6 2.36 -2.11 -4.46
C GLY A 6 3.23 -2.21 -3.21
N ILE A 7 3.30 -1.07 -2.53
CA ILE A 7 3.80 -0.93 -1.17
C ILE A 7 2.59 -1.17 -0.26
N ALA A 8 2.68 -2.19 0.58
CA ALA A 8 1.67 -2.47 1.60
C ALA A 8 1.87 -1.51 2.78
N TYR A 9 0.84 -0.72 3.10
CA TYR A 9 0.76 0.00 4.35
C TYR A 9 -0.36 -0.61 5.19
N ILE A 10 0.00 -1.12 6.36
CA ILE A 10 -0.89 -1.75 7.31
C ILE A 10 -0.73 -0.98 8.62
N VAL A 11 -1.85 -0.47 9.12
CA VAL A 11 -2.21 -0.11 10.52
C VAL A 11 -3.34 0.91 10.48
N LEU A 12 -4.56 0.53 10.86
CA LEU A 12 -5.72 1.44 10.94
C LEU A 12 -6.64 1.16 12.16
N GLY A 13 -6.08 1.25 13.37
CA GLY A 13 -6.89 1.39 14.59
C GLY A 13 -7.56 2.76 14.75
N PHE A 14 -7.93 3.10 16.00
CA PHE A 14 -8.52 4.39 16.47
C PHE A 14 -7.83 5.68 15.94
N PHE A 15 -6.61 5.57 15.40
CA PHE A 15 -5.85 6.69 14.83
C PHE A 15 -6.18 7.07 13.37
N ALA A 16 -7.09 6.36 12.69
CA ALA A 16 -7.50 6.71 11.32
C ALA A 16 -7.91 8.20 11.16
N LEU A 17 -8.49 8.80 12.20
CA LEU A 17 -8.88 10.22 12.25
C LEU A 17 -7.68 11.19 12.31
N MET A 18 -6.54 10.80 12.89
CA MET A 18 -5.31 11.61 12.94
C MET A 18 -4.45 11.47 11.68
N TYR A 19 -4.47 10.31 11.04
CA TYR A 19 -3.59 10.00 9.90
C TYR A 19 -4.17 10.39 8.52
N GLY A 20 -5.34 11.03 8.44
CA GLY A 20 -5.90 11.49 7.15
C GLY A 20 -4.91 12.33 6.31
N PHE A 21 -4.17 13.25 6.95
CA PHE A 21 -3.11 14.03 6.31
C PHE A 21 -1.93 13.18 5.82
N PHE A 22 -1.60 12.11 6.54
CA PHE A 22 -0.52 11.19 6.18
C PHE A 22 -0.88 10.40 4.91
N PHE A 23 -2.11 9.87 4.83
CA PHE A 23 -2.59 9.19 3.61
C PHE A 23 -2.64 10.11 2.40
N TYR A 24 -3.17 11.32 2.58
CA TYR A 24 -3.23 12.30 1.49
C TYR A 24 -1.83 12.64 0.96
N SER A 25 -0.86 12.76 1.87
CA SER A 25 0.54 13.02 1.52
C SER A 25 1.21 11.84 0.80
N LEU A 26 0.93 10.59 1.22
CA LEU A 26 1.38 9.36 0.55
C LEU A 26 0.83 9.24 -0.87
N LEU A 27 -0.47 9.49 -1.06
CA LEU A 27 -1.11 9.47 -2.37
C LEU A 27 -0.45 10.48 -3.32
N LEU A 28 -0.35 11.75 -2.88
CA LEU A 28 0.31 12.80 -3.65
C LEU A 28 1.76 12.46 -4.00
N TYR A 29 2.51 11.88 -3.05
CA TYR A 29 3.89 11.47 -3.28
C TYR A 29 3.97 10.41 -4.38
N PHE A 30 3.17 9.35 -4.31
CA PHE A 30 3.20 8.28 -5.31
C PHE A 30 2.62 8.72 -6.66
N ASP A 31 1.62 9.62 -6.68
CA ASP A 31 1.14 10.23 -7.92
C ASP A 31 2.24 11.01 -8.62
N ARG A 32 3.00 11.82 -7.87
CA ARG A 32 4.16 12.54 -8.40
C ARG A 32 5.23 11.59 -8.93
N GLN A 33 5.56 10.52 -8.20
CA GLN A 33 6.55 9.53 -8.65
C GLN A 33 6.08 8.81 -9.91
N ASN A 34 4.80 8.43 -9.97
CA ASN A 34 4.19 7.78 -11.12
C ASN A 34 4.15 8.70 -12.36
N ALA A 35 3.91 10.00 -12.16
CA ALA A 35 3.98 11.00 -13.23
C ALA A 35 5.41 11.13 -13.79
N GLY A 36 6.44 10.89 -12.96
CA GLY A 36 7.85 10.86 -13.36
C GLY A 36 8.31 9.56 -14.05
N GLY A 37 7.40 8.61 -14.31
CA GLY A 37 7.73 7.31 -14.92
C GLY A 37 7.79 6.14 -13.93
N GLY A 38 7.47 6.39 -12.66
CA GLY A 38 7.46 5.37 -11.61
C GLY A 38 8.87 4.92 -11.22
N VAL A 39 8.96 3.78 -10.54
CA VAL A 39 10.25 3.21 -10.09
C VAL A 39 10.66 2.11 -11.06
N ASN A 40 11.86 2.22 -11.62
CA ASN A 40 12.37 1.30 -12.64
C ASN A 40 11.40 1.16 -13.84
N GLY A 41 10.73 2.25 -14.23
CA GLY A 41 9.75 2.27 -15.32
C GLY A 41 8.41 1.62 -14.98
N ARG A 42 8.16 1.27 -13.70
CA ARG A 42 6.91 0.66 -13.23
C ARG A 42 6.17 1.61 -12.30
N LYS A 43 4.89 1.80 -12.57
CA LYS A 43 4.01 2.57 -11.68
C LYS A 43 3.81 1.82 -10.36
N ILE A 44 3.75 2.60 -9.28
CA ILE A 44 3.45 2.15 -7.91
C ILE A 44 1.94 2.22 -7.70
N SER A 45 1.37 1.19 -7.09
CA SER A 45 0.00 1.20 -6.58
C SER A 45 0.04 1.23 -5.05
N LEU A 46 -0.69 2.14 -4.41
CA LEU A 46 -0.84 2.13 -2.96
C LEU A 46 -2.03 1.25 -2.60
N VAL A 47 -1.79 0.18 -1.82
CA VAL A 47 -2.82 -0.73 -1.32
C VAL A 47 -2.84 -0.61 0.20
N ILE A 48 -4.03 -0.41 0.75
CA ILE A 48 -4.24 -0.12 2.18
C ILE A 48 -5.15 -1.20 2.76
N GLY A 49 -4.71 -1.80 3.85
CA GLY A 49 -5.48 -2.78 4.62
C GLY A 49 -5.62 -2.31 6.06
N ASP A 50 -6.75 -2.66 6.66
CA ASP A 50 -7.07 -2.34 8.04
C ASP A 50 -6.91 -3.61 8.91
N ASP A 51 -5.93 -3.57 9.81
CA ASP A 51 -5.68 -4.64 10.78
C ASP A 51 -6.40 -4.41 12.12
N GLY A 52 -7.13 -3.31 12.29
CA GLY A 52 -7.78 -2.93 13.53
C GLY A 52 -6.83 -2.76 14.72
N TYR A 53 -5.53 -2.55 14.48
CA TYR A 53 -4.47 -2.57 15.49
C TYR A 53 -4.30 -3.93 16.20
N GLU A 54 -4.67 -5.03 15.54
CA GLU A 54 -4.51 -6.39 16.04
C GLU A 54 -3.41 -7.14 15.27
N PRO A 55 -2.38 -7.66 15.96
CA PRO A 55 -1.24 -8.32 15.30
C PRO A 55 -1.62 -9.49 14.38
N ASN A 56 -2.60 -10.31 14.78
CA ASN A 56 -3.02 -11.46 13.97
C ASN A 56 -3.70 -11.01 12.66
N LYS A 57 -4.52 -9.96 12.72
CA LYS A 57 -5.17 -9.39 11.53
C LYS A 57 -4.15 -8.77 10.57
N ALA A 58 -3.07 -8.19 11.08
CA ALA A 58 -1.99 -7.68 10.24
C ALA A 58 -1.34 -8.79 9.40
N VAL A 59 -1.15 -9.99 9.99
CA VAL A 59 -0.65 -11.17 9.27
C VAL A 59 -1.64 -11.60 8.20
N ASP A 60 -2.91 -11.77 8.56
CA ASP A 60 -3.97 -12.21 7.64
C ASP A 60 -4.15 -11.25 6.46
N GLU A 61 -4.18 -9.94 6.74
CA GLU A 61 -4.34 -8.92 5.69
C GLU A 61 -3.10 -8.84 4.80
N THR A 62 -1.89 -9.04 5.34
CA THR A 62 -0.65 -9.13 4.53
C THR A 62 -0.71 -10.32 3.58
N LEU A 63 -1.11 -11.50 4.07
CA LEU A 63 -1.22 -12.71 3.25
C LEU A 63 -2.24 -12.52 2.13
N LYS A 64 -3.41 -11.96 2.46
CA LYS A 64 -4.44 -11.61 1.48
C LYS A 64 -3.92 -10.64 0.41
N MET A 65 -3.17 -9.61 0.81
CA MET A 65 -2.54 -8.69 -0.15
C MET A 65 -1.54 -9.41 -1.07
N ILE A 66 -0.72 -10.32 -0.54
CA ILE A 66 0.25 -11.07 -1.35
C ILE A 66 -0.48 -11.90 -2.42
N GLU A 67 -1.54 -12.60 -2.02
CA GLU A 67 -2.33 -13.44 -2.93
C GLU A 67 -3.04 -12.62 -4.03
N GLN A 68 -3.64 -11.48 -3.65
CA GLN A 68 -4.43 -10.65 -4.56
C GLN A 68 -3.57 -9.79 -5.47
N GLU A 69 -2.56 -9.13 -4.90
CA GLU A 69 -1.78 -8.12 -5.60
C GLU A 69 -0.55 -8.71 -6.30
N LYS A 70 -0.02 -9.84 -5.82
CA LYS A 70 1.22 -10.45 -6.33
C LYS A 70 2.37 -9.43 -6.39
N PRO A 71 2.72 -8.81 -5.25
CA PRO A 71 3.70 -7.71 -5.20
C PRO A 71 5.10 -8.13 -5.67
N ILE A 72 5.42 -9.43 -5.59
CA ILE A 72 6.70 -10.01 -6.06
C ILE A 72 6.43 -10.75 -7.38
N GLY A 73 6.95 -10.22 -8.48
CA GLY A 73 6.87 -10.88 -9.79
C GLY A 73 7.65 -12.21 -9.79
N HIS A 74 7.01 -13.28 -10.24
CA HIS A 74 7.67 -14.41 -10.88
C HIS A 74 7.75 -14.17 -12.39
#